data_AF-A0A4V1V443-F1
#
_entry.id   AF-A0A4V1V443-F1
#
_cell.length_a   1.000
_cell.length_b   1.000
_cell.length_c   1.000
_cell.angle_alpha   90.00
_cell.angle_beta   90.00
_cell.angle_gamma   90.00
#
_symmetry.space_group_name_H-M   'P 1'
#
loop_
_entity.id
_entity.type
_entity.pdbx_description
1 polymer ?
#
loop_
_entity_poly.entity_id
_entity_poly.type
_entity_poly.pdbx_seq_one_letter_code
_entity_poly.pdbx_strand_id
1 'polypeptide(L)'
;MSDNGITVLVVEDEVFVRMDIVQFLEDEGFKVLEASNADDAILLLDAHSEVRLMFTDIDMPGTMDGLKLAAAVRDRWPPVQIIVTSGHWEMSDSALPVSGRFFSKPYDPSRVIHAIREMI
;
A
#
# COMPACT_ATOMS: atom_id res chain seq x y z
N MET A 1 18.66 -19.87 -5.09
CA MET A 1 17.22 -20.01 -4.83
C MET A 1 16.66 -18.62 -4.97
N SER A 2 16.04 -18.30 -6.10
CA SER A 2 15.51 -16.96 -6.33
C SER A 2 14.27 -16.83 -5.47
N ASP A 3 14.42 -16.11 -4.36
CA ASP A 3 13.35 -15.78 -3.45
C ASP A 3 12.38 -14.84 -4.19
N ASN A 4 11.41 -15.42 -4.89
CA ASN A 4 10.52 -14.75 -5.85
C ASN A 4 9.21 -14.29 -5.20
N GLY A 5 9.27 -13.93 -3.91
CA GLY A 5 8.16 -13.33 -3.18
C GLY A 5 7.79 -11.97 -3.75
N ILE A 6 6.50 -11.66 -3.74
CA ILE A 6 5.97 -10.40 -4.27
C ILE A 6 6.30 -9.29 -3.28
N THR A 7 6.88 -8.20 -3.77
CA THR A 7 7.28 -7.06 -2.92
C THR A 7 6.14 -6.06 -2.81
N VAL A 8 5.74 -5.80 -1.57
CA VAL A 8 4.70 -4.85 -1.18
C VAL A 8 5.34 -3.68 -0.43
N LEU A 9 5.04 -2.45 -0.84
CA LEU A 9 5.40 -1.25 -0.10
C LEU A 9 4.24 -0.86 0.81
N VAL A 10 4.46 -0.84 2.12
CA VAL A 10 3.50 -0.38 3.12
C VAL A 10 3.83 1.06 3.51
N VAL A 11 2.84 1.95 3.42
CA VAL A 11 2.95 3.37 3.76
C VAL A 11 1.91 3.70 4.82
N GLU A 12 2.37 3.95 6.04
CA GLU A 12 1.54 4.15 7.24
C GLU A 12 2.37 4.94 8.25
N ASP A 13 1.85 6.04 8.80
CA ASP A 13 2.62 6.92 9.69
C ASP A 13 2.62 6.40 11.14
N GLU A 14 1.55 5.71 11.56
CA GLU A 14 1.48 5.11 12.88
C GLU A 14 2.35 3.85 12.96
N VAL A 15 3.46 3.93 13.72
CA VAL A 15 4.47 2.86 13.82
C VAL A 15 3.87 1.51 14.19
N PHE A 16 2.97 1.45 15.17
CA PHE A 16 2.37 0.19 15.61
C PHE A 16 1.43 -0.40 14.56
N VAL A 17 0.64 0.43 13.89
CA VAL A 17 -0.24 -0.01 12.80
C VAL A 17 0.59 -0.53 11.63
N ARG A 18 1.67 0.18 11.27
CA ARG A 18 2.59 -0.25 10.21
C ARG A 18 3.23 -1.59 10.55
N MET A 19 3.74 -1.76 11.77
CA MET A 19 4.34 -3.01 12.24
C MET A 19 3.36 -4.19 12.14
N ASP A 20 2.10 -4.00 12.56
CA ASP A 20 1.08 -5.03 12.49
C ASP A 20 0.78 -5.45 11.03
N ILE A 21 0.68 -4.47 10.11
CA ILE A 21 0.45 -4.74 8.68
C ILE A 21 1.66 -5.48 8.07
N VAL A 22 2.87 -5.02 8.38
CA VAL A 22 4.12 -5.61 7.87
C VAL A 22 4.24 -7.06 8.31
N GLN A 23 4.12 -7.31 9.62
CA GLN A 23 4.22 -8.67 10.15
C GLN A 23 3.18 -9.59 9.49
N PHE A 24 1.94 -9.12 9.36
CA PHE A 24 0.88 -9.91 8.74
C PHE A 24 1.13 -10.23 7.26
N LEU A 25 1.70 -9.29 6.48
CA LEU A 25 2.07 -9.52 5.09
C LEU A 25 3.28 -10.47 4.96
N GLU A 26 4.28 -10.32 5.84
CA GLU A 26 5.45 -11.21 5.86
C GLU A 26 5.06 -12.65 6.21
N ASP A 27 4.17 -12.84 7.18
CA ASP A 27 3.61 -14.15 7.56
C ASP A 27 2.91 -14.86 6.38
N GLU A 28 2.39 -14.09 5.42
CA GLU A 28 1.74 -14.59 4.20
C GLU A 28 2.70 -14.76 3.00
N GLY A 29 4.00 -14.56 3.22
CA GLY A 29 5.08 -14.80 2.26
C GLY A 29 5.38 -13.63 1.32
N PHE A 30 4.88 -12.42 1.62
CA PHE A 30 5.27 -11.21 0.90
C PHE A 30 6.60 -10.67 1.40
N LYS A 31 7.34 -9.99 0.52
CA LYS A 31 8.45 -9.14 0.94
C LYS A 31 7.88 -7.75 1.21
N VAL A 32 8.25 -7.14 2.32
CA VAL A 32 7.69 -5.84 2.69
C VAL A 32 8.79 -4.79 2.73
N LEU A 33 8.51 -3.66 2.08
CA LEU A 33 9.23 -2.40 2.28
C LEU A 33 8.32 -1.47 3.06
N GLU A 34 8.91 -0.66 3.94
CA GLU A 34 8.17 0.21 4.84
C GLU A 34 8.50 1.68 4.61
N ALA A 35 7.45 2.51 4.56
CA ALA A 35 7.56 3.96 4.56
C ALA A 35 6.65 4.55 5.64
N SER A 36 7.13 5.62 6.27
CA SER A 36 6.35 6.34 7.29
C SER A 36 5.54 7.50 6.73
N ASN A 37 5.77 7.85 5.46
CA ASN A 37 5.15 8.98 4.78
C ASN A 37 5.33 8.83 3.25
N ALA A 38 4.71 9.72 2.51
CA ALA A 38 4.74 9.71 1.04
C ALA A 38 6.12 9.99 0.42
N ASP A 39 6.95 10.83 1.06
CA ASP A 39 8.28 11.16 0.52
C ASP A 39 9.21 9.93 0.61
N ASP A 40 9.21 9.23 1.74
CA ASP A 40 9.94 7.96 1.91
C ASP A 40 9.45 6.90 0.91
N ALA A 41 8.13 6.80 0.71
CA ALA A 41 7.53 5.86 -0.24
C ALA A 41 8.02 6.09 -1.68
N ILE A 42 8.10 7.35 -2.10
CA ILE A 42 8.61 7.73 -3.44
C ILE A 42 10.07 7.33 -3.59
N LEU A 43 10.91 7.58 -2.58
CA LEU A 43 12.33 7.20 -2.62
C LEU A 43 12.49 5.68 -2.74
N LEU A 44 11.67 4.90 -2.02
CA LEU A 44 11.68 3.44 -2.12
C LEU A 44 11.21 2.95 -3.49
N LEU A 45 10.16 3.55 -4.07
CA LEU A 45 9.69 3.19 -5.42
C LEU A 45 10.70 3.52 -6.52
N ASP A 46 11.49 4.59 -6.35
CA ASP A 46 12.58 4.94 -7.26
C ASP A 46 13.75 3.94 -7.14
N ALA A 47 14.02 3.42 -5.95
CA ALA A 47 15.12 2.48 -5.69
C ALA A 47 14.77 1.00 -5.95
N HIS A 48 13.50 0.62 -5.80
CA HIS A 48 13.03 -0.76 -5.80
C HIS A 48 12.00 -1.00 -6.92
N SER A 49 12.51 -1.22 -8.13
CA SER A 49 11.69 -1.54 -9.31
C SER A 49 10.89 -2.84 -9.20
N GLU A 50 11.24 -3.70 -8.24
CA GLU A 50 10.57 -4.96 -7.94
C GLU A 50 9.25 -4.81 -7.17
N VAL A 51 8.94 -3.61 -6.65
CA VAL A 51 7.68 -3.34 -5.95
C VAL A 51 6.51 -3.58 -6.91
N ARG A 52 5.58 -4.45 -6.50
CA ARG A 52 4.41 -4.84 -7.30
C ARG A 52 3.12 -4.22 -6.79
N LEU A 53 3.07 -3.88 -5.51
CA LEU A 53 1.89 -3.33 -4.85
C LEU A 53 2.30 -2.29 -3.82
N MET A 54 1.55 -1.21 -3.74
CA MET A 54 1.61 -0.23 -2.67
C MET A 54 0.33 -0.33 -1.83
N PHE A 55 0.49 -0.47 -0.52
CA PHE A 55 -0.56 -0.41 0.48
C PHE A 55 -0.36 0.88 1.26
N THR A 56 -1.29 1.84 1.17
CA THR A 56 -1.16 3.15 1.81
C THR A 56 -2.36 3.50 2.66
N ASP A 57 -2.13 4.12 3.82
CA ASP A 57 -3.18 4.86 4.52
C ASP A 57 -3.44 6.21 3.85
N ILE A 58 -4.68 6.71 3.91
CA ILE A 58 -5.04 8.05 3.41
C ILE A 58 -4.53 9.13 4.35
N ASP A 59 -4.77 8.96 5.64
CA ASP A 59 -4.71 10.00 6.66
C ASP A 59 -3.28 10.15 7.20
N MET A 60 -2.32 10.35 6.29
CA MET A 60 -0.92 10.57 6.63
C MET A 60 -0.61 12.08 6.78
N PRO A 61 0.16 12.49 7.79
CA PRO A 61 0.60 13.87 7.95
C PRO A 61 1.62 14.26 6.88
N GLY A 62 1.61 15.54 6.48
CA GLY A 62 2.56 16.10 5.51
C GLY A 62 1.88 16.87 4.38
N THR A 63 2.59 17.04 3.26
CA THR A 63 2.07 17.75 2.08
C THR A 63 1.30 16.82 1.12
N MET A 64 1.58 15.52 1.20
CA MET A 64 1.01 14.48 0.34
C MET A 64 0.36 13.39 1.21
N ASP A 65 -0.97 13.33 1.11
CA ASP A 65 -1.80 12.25 1.69
C ASP A 65 -1.75 10.99 0.81
N GLY A 66 -2.33 9.89 1.29
CA GLY A 66 -2.31 8.61 0.59
C GLY A 66 -3.02 8.63 -0.77
N LEU A 67 -4.02 9.48 -0.97
CA LEU A 67 -4.72 9.61 -2.26
C LEU A 67 -3.86 10.33 -3.30
N LYS A 68 -3.17 11.40 -2.90
CA LYS A 68 -2.20 12.08 -3.76
C LYS A 68 -1.01 11.19 -4.07
N LEU A 69 -0.52 10.42 -3.09
CA LEU A 69 0.52 9.42 -3.32
C LEU A 69 0.04 8.36 -4.32
N ALA A 70 -1.16 7.80 -4.14
CA ALA A 70 -1.75 6.84 -5.07
C ALA A 70 -1.84 7.38 -6.50
N ALA A 71 -2.27 8.64 -6.67
CA ALA A 71 -2.28 9.31 -7.97
C ALA A 71 -0.88 9.42 -8.58
N ALA A 72 0.09 9.92 -7.81
CA ALA A 72 1.48 10.02 -8.26
C ALA A 72 2.07 8.66 -8.65
N VAL A 73 1.73 7.60 -7.90
CA VAL A 73 2.22 6.25 -8.16
C VAL A 73 1.61 5.67 -9.42
N ARG A 74 0.31 5.87 -9.65
CA ARG A 74 -0.36 5.42 -10.87
C ARG A 74 0.25 6.05 -12.12
N ASP A 75 0.64 7.31 -12.05
CA ASP A 75 1.22 8.05 -13.19
C ASP A 75 2.68 7.66 -13.45
N ARG A 76 3.50 7.51 -12.40
CA ARG A 76 4.95 7.25 -12.51
C ARG A 76 5.31 5.77 -12.60
N TRP A 77 4.56 4.89 -11.93
CA TRP A 77 4.77 3.43 -11.93
C TRP A 77 3.47 2.69 -12.26
N PRO A 78 2.97 2.77 -13.51
CA PRO A 78 1.71 2.14 -13.90
C PRO A 78 1.55 0.64 -13.56
N PRO A 79 2.62 -0.19 -13.52
CA PRO A 79 2.51 -1.60 -13.13
C PRO A 79 2.22 -1.84 -11.64
N VAL A 80 2.43 -0.84 -10.78
CA VAL A 80 2.21 -0.96 -9.34
C VAL A 80 0.71 -0.97 -9.07
N GLN A 81 0.28 -2.01 -8.36
CA GLN A 81 -1.08 -2.12 -7.85
C GLN A 81 -1.24 -1.29 -6.60
N ILE A 82 -2.45 -0.77 -6.35
CA ILE A 82 -2.67 0.19 -5.26
C ILE A 82 -3.81 -0.30 -4.39
N ILE A 83 -3.53 -0.44 -3.10
CA ILE A 83 -4.52 -0.57 -2.04
C ILE A 83 -4.46 0.68 -1.17
N VAL A 84 -5.61 1.28 -0.94
CA VAL A 84 -5.77 2.46 -0.09
C VAL A 84 -6.61 2.07 1.12
N THR A 85 -6.23 2.52 2.31
CA THR A 85 -7.00 2.28 3.53
C THR A 85 -7.24 3.56 4.31
N SER A 86 -8.29 3.58 5.12
CA SER A 86 -8.55 4.69 6.04
C SER A 86 -9.58 4.32 7.10
N GLY A 87 -9.46 4.92 8.30
CA GLY A 87 -10.48 4.85 9.36
C GLY A 87 -11.52 5.98 9.34
N HIS A 88 -11.32 7.02 8.53
CA HIS A 88 -12.20 8.21 8.50
C HIS A 88 -13.05 8.31 7.24
N TRP A 89 -12.73 7.53 6.21
CA TRP A 89 -13.36 7.60 4.91
C TRP A 89 -14.10 6.29 4.60
N GLU A 90 -15.29 6.39 4.03
CA GLU A 90 -15.99 5.27 3.39
C GLU A 90 -16.11 5.57 1.90
N MET A 91 -15.40 4.80 1.07
CA MET A 91 -15.39 4.97 -0.38
C MET A 91 -15.53 3.62 -1.08
N SER A 92 -16.15 3.62 -2.26
CA SER A 92 -16.09 2.48 -3.17
C SER A 92 -14.82 2.52 -4.01
N ASP A 93 -14.37 1.37 -4.52
CA ASP A 93 -13.23 1.29 -5.45
C ASP A 93 -13.40 2.23 -6.66
N SER A 94 -14.63 2.41 -7.14
CA SER A 94 -14.97 3.31 -8.26
C SER A 94 -14.84 4.80 -7.92
N ALA A 95 -14.80 5.16 -6.64
CA ALA A 95 -14.64 6.52 -6.18
C ALA A 95 -13.17 6.91 -5.98
N LEU A 96 -12.25 5.93 -6.02
CA LEU A 96 -10.82 6.21 -5.98
C LEU A 96 -10.40 7.03 -7.20
N PRO A 97 -9.49 8.01 -7.04
CA PRO A 97 -8.96 8.78 -8.16
C PRO A 97 -8.09 7.95 -9.12
N VAL A 98 -7.75 6.72 -8.71
CA VAL A 98 -6.94 5.77 -9.47
C VAL A 98 -7.56 4.38 -9.43
N SER A 99 -7.21 3.54 -10.39
CA SER A 99 -7.51 2.10 -10.28
C SER A 99 -6.82 1.52 -9.06
N GLY A 100 -7.57 0.86 -8.20
CA GLY A 100 -7.08 0.28 -6.94
C GLY A 100 -8.24 -0.32 -6.14
N ARG A 101 -7.94 -0.77 -4.92
CA ARG A 101 -8.95 -1.21 -3.95
C ARG A 101 -8.93 -0.37 -2.69
N PHE A 102 -10.09 -0.13 -2.12
CA PHE A 102 -10.25 0.58 -0.86
C PHE A 102 -10.67 -0.36 0.28
N PHE A 103 -10.07 -0.16 1.46
CA PHE A 103 -10.48 -0.84 2.69
C PHE A 103 -10.68 0.17 3.83
N SER A 104 -11.90 0.22 4.38
CA SER A 104 -12.19 0.97 5.60
C SER A 104 -11.60 0.24 6.82
N LYS A 105 -10.90 0.96 7.69
CA LYS A 105 -10.46 0.47 9.01
C LYS A 105 -11.65 0.50 9.99
N PRO A 106 -11.82 -0.52 10.86
CA PRO A 106 -11.05 -1.76 10.90
C PRO A 106 -11.43 -2.70 9.73
N TYR A 107 -10.43 -3.32 9.12
CA TYR A 107 -10.62 -4.34 8.08
C TYR A 107 -10.13 -5.70 8.55
N ASP A 108 -10.67 -6.76 7.95
CA ASP A 108 -10.14 -8.12 8.09
C ASP A 108 -8.86 -8.24 7.25
N PRO A 109 -7.68 -8.48 7.87
CA PRO A 109 -6.43 -8.62 7.14
C PRO A 109 -6.48 -9.72 6.06
N SER A 110 -7.23 -10.81 6.28
CA SER A 110 -7.40 -11.90 5.30
C SER A 110 -8.03 -11.42 3.99
N ARG A 111 -8.94 -10.44 4.07
CA ARG A 111 -9.56 -9.83 2.87
C ARG A 111 -8.56 -8.99 2.09
N VAL A 112 -7.63 -8.33 2.77
CA VAL A 112 -6.54 -7.59 2.14
C VAL A 112 -5.62 -8.56 1.40
N ILE A 113 -5.22 -9.68 2.01
CA ILE A 113 -4.37 -10.70 1.33
C ILE A 113 -5.05 -11.26 0.09
N HIS A 114 -6.33 -11.60 0.20
CA HIS A 114 -7.08 -12.11 -0.93
C HIS A 114 -7.10 -11.08 -2.07
N ALA A 115 -7.38 -9.82 -1.75
CA ALA A 115 -7.35 -8.74 -2.73
C ALA A 115 -5.97 -8.54 -3.34
N ILE A 116 -4.90 -8.55 -2.55
CA ILE A 116 -3.53 -8.50 -3.03
C ILE A 116 -3.33 -9.62 -4.05
N ARG A 117 -3.59 -10.89 -3.68
CA ARG A 117 -3.39 -12.05 -4.57
C ARG A 117 -4.23 -12.02 -5.86
N GLU A 118 -5.39 -11.35 -5.87
CA GLU A 118 -6.20 -11.18 -7.09
C GLU A 118 -5.64 -10.12 -8.07
N MET A 119 -4.84 -9.18 -7.58
CA MET A 119 -4.39 -8.01 -8.34
C MET A 119 -3.05 -8.21 -9.08
N ILE A 120 -2.30 -9.26 -8.77
CA ILE A 120 -0.90 -9.52 -9.18
C ILE A 120 -0.75 -10.79 -10.00
#